data_AF-A0A945Q1G3-F1
#
_entry.id   AF-A0A945Q1G3-F1
#
_cell.length_a   1.000
_cell.length_b   1.000
_cell.length_c   1.000
_cell.angle_alpha   90.00
_cell.angle_beta   90.00
_cell.angle_gamma   90.00
#
_symmetry.space_group_name_H-M   'P 1'
#
loop_
_entity.id
_entity.type
_entity.pdbx_description
1 polymer ?
#
loop_
_entity_poly.entity_id
_entity_poly.type
_entity_poly.pdbx_seq_one_letter_code
_entity_poly.pdbx_strand_id
1 'polypeptide(L)'
;MKTLKTNYRIRLIATASAMTSFFFIGCSSESQQRASDDNGHSHEDAHDHEGEVDHDNDHEKKEGGPNGGRIITSVNPRVEFLINDDRSIQLTFLDNQSQPIAPNSQVISLISGDRSNPTMIAFTPKDNVLVSTKALPEGNSVPVVLQIKESPTAEIIREKFNANLSECPTCDYQEYACVCGHDD
;
A
#
# COMPACT_ATOMS: atom_id res chain seq x y z
N MET A 1 -44.79 3.30 -38.20
CA MET A 1 -44.76 3.95 -36.87
C MET A 1 -43.34 4.42 -36.59
N LYS A 2 -43.10 5.72 -36.75
CA LYS A 2 -42.17 6.64 -36.05
C LYS A 2 -40.81 6.09 -35.53
N THR A 3 -39.72 6.53 -36.22
CA THR A 3 -38.50 7.23 -35.70
C THR A 3 -38.22 7.18 -34.19
N LEU A 4 -36.97 6.99 -33.74
CA LEU A 4 -35.98 8.08 -33.67
C LEU A 4 -34.50 7.61 -33.64
N LYS A 5 -33.69 8.38 -34.38
CA LYS A 5 -32.23 8.53 -34.35
C LYS A 5 -31.80 9.21 -33.04
N THR A 6 -30.70 8.78 -32.44
CA THR A 6 -29.91 9.62 -31.52
C THR A 6 -28.45 9.63 -31.96
N ASN A 7 -27.95 10.84 -32.19
CA ASN A 7 -26.69 11.17 -32.82
C ASN A 7 -25.58 11.32 -31.77
N TYR A 8 -24.45 10.61 -31.94
CA TYR A 8 -23.21 10.93 -31.24
C TYR A 8 -22.54 12.13 -31.93
N ARG A 9 -22.50 13.28 -31.23
CA ARG A 9 -21.68 14.42 -31.61
C ARG A 9 -20.33 14.32 -30.92
N ILE A 10 -19.36 13.76 -31.64
CA ILE A 10 -17.93 13.85 -31.33
C ILE A 10 -17.52 15.31 -31.48
N ARG A 11 -17.00 15.94 -30.41
CA ARG A 11 -16.30 17.22 -30.50
C ARG A 11 -14.80 17.00 -30.41
N LEU A 12 -14.11 17.38 -31.48
CA LEU A 12 -12.68 17.46 -31.65
C LEU A 12 -12.06 18.60 -30.82
N ILE A 13 -11.01 18.24 -30.09
CA ILE A 13 -9.70 18.88 -29.88
C ILE A 13 -9.58 20.40 -30.09
N ALA A 14 -9.04 21.08 -29.08
CA ALA A 14 -8.14 22.23 -29.29
C ALA A 14 -7.02 22.19 -28.24
N THR A 15 -5.80 21.94 -28.75
CA THR A 15 -4.51 22.07 -28.09
C THR A 15 -4.18 23.55 -27.84
N ALA A 16 -3.64 23.87 -26.67
CA ALA A 16 -2.86 25.10 -26.46
C ALA A 16 -1.70 24.79 -25.51
N SER A 17 -0.51 24.67 -26.09
CA SER A 17 0.77 24.62 -25.40
C SER A 17 1.12 26.01 -24.89
N ALA A 18 1.55 26.13 -23.63
CA ALA A 18 2.30 27.28 -23.15
C ALA A 18 3.55 26.77 -22.43
N MET A 19 4.70 27.05 -23.03
CA MET A 19 6.01 26.87 -22.43
C MET A 19 6.21 27.90 -21.32
N THR A 20 6.65 27.46 -20.15
CA THR A 20 7.34 28.33 -19.20
C THR A 20 8.58 27.61 -18.69
N SER A 21 9.70 27.96 -19.30
CA SER A 21 11.05 27.60 -18.90
C SER A 21 11.40 28.35 -17.62
N PHE A 22 11.52 27.64 -16.50
CA PHE A 22 12.23 28.17 -15.33
C PHE A 22 13.62 27.53 -15.27
N PHE A 23 14.60 28.37 -15.61
CA PHE A 23 16.00 28.21 -15.29
C PHE A 23 16.18 28.00 -13.78
N PHE A 24 16.78 26.89 -13.37
CA PHE A 24 17.66 26.89 -12.21
C PHE A 24 19.02 26.34 -12.64
N ILE A 25 19.91 27.31 -12.82
CA ILE A 25 21.36 27.21 -12.92
C ILE A 25 21.89 26.57 -11.63
N GLY A 26 22.83 25.64 -11.78
CA GLY A 26 23.91 25.49 -10.80
C GLY A 26 24.01 24.14 -10.11
N CYS A 27 24.68 23.18 -10.77
CA CYS A 27 25.61 22.32 -10.07
C CYS A 27 26.76 23.17 -9.53
N SER A 28 27.13 23.01 -8.27
CA SER A 28 28.51 23.11 -7.82
C SER A 28 28.73 22.19 -6.62
N SER A 29 29.67 21.29 -6.85
CA SER A 29 30.27 20.31 -5.96
C SER A 29 31.04 20.95 -4.80
N GLU A 30 30.94 20.29 -3.65
CA GLU A 30 32.05 19.85 -2.79
C GLU A 30 33.15 20.85 -2.39
N SER A 31 33.21 21.13 -1.09
CA SER A 31 34.49 21.30 -0.39
C SER A 31 34.38 20.81 1.06
N GLN A 32 35.17 19.77 1.31
CA GLN A 32 35.46 19.14 2.58
C GLN A 32 36.12 20.13 3.54
N GLN A 33 35.73 20.11 4.81
CA GLN A 33 36.68 20.36 5.90
C GLN A 33 36.46 19.31 7.00
N ARG A 34 37.37 18.33 6.99
CA ARG A 34 37.71 17.53 8.17
C ARG A 34 38.38 18.47 9.18
N ALA A 35 37.88 18.48 10.40
CA ALA A 35 38.68 18.82 11.57
C ALA A 35 38.59 17.63 12.50
N SER A 36 39.75 17.01 12.69
CA SER A 36 39.99 15.95 13.65
C SER A 36 40.01 16.58 15.04
N ASP A 37 39.15 16.13 15.93
CA ASP A 37 39.41 16.21 17.36
C ASP A 37 39.54 14.77 17.87
N ASP A 38 40.81 14.40 18.02
CA ASP A 38 41.28 13.29 18.83
C ASP A 38 40.94 13.61 20.29
N ASN A 39 40.07 12.79 20.89
CA ASN A 39 40.05 12.67 22.33
C ASN A 39 39.80 11.21 22.69
N GLY A 40 40.91 10.47 22.79
CA GLY A 40 40.94 9.14 23.35
C GLY A 40 40.32 9.10 24.75
N HIS A 41 39.25 8.33 24.88
CA HIS A 41 38.77 7.81 26.16
C HIS A 41 38.66 6.30 26.05
N SER A 42 39.78 5.65 26.37
CA SER A 42 39.81 4.28 26.86
C SER A 42 39.05 4.23 28.18
N HIS A 43 37.87 3.60 28.18
CA HIS A 43 37.28 3.02 29.38
C HIS A 43 36.78 1.62 29.03
N GLU A 44 37.65 0.68 29.33
CA GLU A 44 37.32 -0.68 29.72
C GLU A 44 36.63 -0.57 31.08
N ASP A 45 35.30 -0.72 31.09
CA ASP A 45 34.54 -1.01 32.30
C ASP A 45 33.38 -1.92 31.90
N ALA A 46 33.44 -3.14 32.43
CA ALA A 46 32.41 -4.14 32.32
C ALA A 46 31.11 -3.62 32.95
N HIS A 47 30.04 -3.56 32.17
CA HIS A 47 28.71 -3.40 32.69
C HIS A 47 27.98 -4.73 32.60
N ASP A 48 27.87 -5.37 33.77
CA ASP A 48 26.81 -6.31 34.10
C ASP A 48 25.47 -5.70 33.69
N HIS A 49 24.80 -6.34 32.74
CA HIS A 49 23.38 -6.12 32.51
C HIS A 49 22.60 -7.26 33.18
N GLU A 50 22.61 -7.23 34.51
CA GLU A 50 21.58 -7.88 35.32
C GLU A 50 20.38 -6.94 35.38
N GLY A 51 19.43 -7.22 34.50
CA GLY A 51 18.21 -6.43 34.36
C GLY A 51 17.42 -6.93 33.17
N GLU A 52 16.93 -8.16 33.26
CA GLU A 52 15.85 -8.62 32.38
C GLU A 52 14.65 -7.71 32.62
N VAL A 53 14.53 -6.70 31.77
CA VAL A 53 13.27 -6.01 31.55
C VAL A 53 12.48 -6.98 30.67
N ASP A 54 11.63 -7.77 31.31
CA ASP A 54 10.51 -8.42 30.64
C ASP A 54 9.73 -7.32 29.92
N HIS A 55 10.02 -7.17 28.62
CA HIS A 55 9.15 -6.48 27.72
C HIS A 55 7.96 -7.41 27.52
N ASP A 56 7.00 -7.31 28.45
CA ASP A 56 5.61 -7.72 28.28
C ASP A 56 5.06 -6.95 27.08
N ASN A 57 5.39 -7.46 25.90
CA ASN A 57 4.73 -7.07 24.70
C ASN A 57 3.41 -7.83 24.72
N ASP A 58 2.37 -7.18 25.23
CA ASP A 58 0.98 -7.54 24.99
C ASP A 58 0.69 -7.28 23.50
N HIS A 59 1.38 -8.04 22.64
CA HIS A 59 1.19 -8.08 21.20
C HIS A 59 -0.14 -8.78 21.01
N GLU A 60 -1.21 -7.99 20.94
CA GLU A 60 -2.49 -8.43 20.41
C GLU A 60 -2.20 -9.29 19.17
N LYS A 61 -2.50 -10.59 19.28
CA LYS A 61 -2.20 -11.56 18.21
C LYS A 61 -2.88 -11.05 16.95
N LYS A 62 -2.08 -10.60 15.98
CA LYS A 62 -2.62 -10.18 14.69
C LYS A 62 -3.32 -11.40 14.09
N GLU A 63 -4.59 -11.26 13.75
CA GLU A 63 -5.32 -12.30 13.04
C GLU A 63 -5.21 -12.03 11.54
N GLY A 64 -4.92 -13.08 10.78
CA GLY A 64 -4.92 -13.02 9.32
C GLY A 64 -6.35 -12.85 8.80
N GLY A 65 -6.48 -12.39 7.56
CA GLY A 65 -7.79 -12.30 6.92
C GLY A 65 -8.42 -13.69 6.71
N PRO A 66 -9.76 -13.79 6.66
CA PRO A 66 -10.45 -15.08 6.51
C PRO A 66 -10.16 -15.80 5.19
N ASN A 67 -9.61 -15.11 4.18
CA ASN A 67 -9.16 -15.68 2.91
C ASN A 67 -7.63 -15.76 2.80
N GLY A 68 -6.91 -15.47 3.89
CA GLY A 68 -5.44 -15.47 3.91
C GLY A 68 -4.79 -14.16 3.47
N GLY A 69 -5.57 -13.09 3.34
CA GLY A 69 -5.07 -11.76 2.98
C GLY A 69 -4.68 -10.90 4.18
N ARG A 70 -4.13 -9.73 3.88
CA ARG A 70 -3.78 -8.69 4.85
C ARG A 70 -5.04 -7.93 5.27
N ILE A 71 -5.32 -7.82 6.57
CA ILE A 71 -6.42 -6.98 7.07
C ILE A 71 -5.98 -5.51 7.16
N ILE A 72 -6.72 -4.64 6.49
CA ILE A 72 -6.62 -3.19 6.59
C ILE A 72 -7.61 -2.69 7.64
N THR A 73 -7.09 -2.13 8.73
CA THR A 73 -7.86 -1.70 9.91
C THR A 73 -8.03 -0.17 10.02
N SER A 74 -7.42 0.61 9.13
CA SER A 74 -7.50 2.08 9.14
C SER A 74 -8.81 2.67 8.62
N VAL A 75 -9.72 1.81 8.17
CA VAL A 75 -11.04 2.18 7.64
C VAL A 75 -12.11 1.28 8.25
N ASN A 76 -13.34 1.78 8.32
CA ASN A 76 -14.50 1.00 8.73
C ASN A 76 -15.59 1.04 7.65
N PRO A 77 -16.11 -0.11 7.18
CA PRO A 77 -15.70 -1.48 7.49
C PRO A 77 -14.24 -1.79 7.14
N ARG A 78 -13.64 -2.72 7.89
CA ARG A 78 -12.28 -3.23 7.62
C ARG A 78 -12.25 -3.89 6.25
N VAL A 79 -11.07 -3.96 5.65
CA VAL A 79 -10.91 -4.55 4.30
C VAL A 79 -9.80 -5.59 4.34
N GLU A 80 -10.08 -6.82 3.96
CA GLU A 80 -9.04 -7.79 3.64
C GLU A 80 -8.55 -7.57 2.22
N PHE A 81 -7.24 -7.46 2.07
CA PHE A 81 -6.52 -7.37 0.81
C PHE A 81 -5.87 -8.72 0.52
N LEU A 82 -6.33 -9.41 -0.52
CA LEU A 82 -5.81 -10.71 -0.96
C LEU A 82 -5.23 -10.61 -2.37
N ILE A 83 -4.06 -11.19 -2.58
CA ILE A 83 -3.47 -11.39 -3.91
C ILE A 83 -3.72 -12.84 -4.31
N ASN A 84 -4.44 -13.04 -5.42
CA ASN A 84 -4.70 -14.38 -5.98
C ASN A 84 -3.51 -14.89 -6.80
N ASP A 85 -3.52 -16.17 -7.16
CA ASP A 85 -2.47 -16.82 -7.97
C ASP A 85 -2.21 -16.12 -9.33
N ASP A 86 -3.25 -15.57 -9.95
CA ASP A 86 -3.14 -14.81 -11.20
C ASP A 86 -2.70 -13.35 -10.99
N ARG A 87 -2.33 -13.00 -9.75
CA ARG A 87 -1.90 -11.68 -9.27
C ARG A 87 -3.00 -10.62 -9.39
N SER A 88 -4.25 -11.03 -9.61
CA SER A 88 -5.41 -10.17 -9.35
C SER A 88 -5.55 -9.96 -7.85
N ILE A 89 -6.16 -8.83 -7.49
CA ILE A 89 -6.35 -8.44 -6.10
C ILE A 89 -7.84 -8.52 -5.80
N GLN A 90 -8.18 -9.24 -4.74
CA GLN A 90 -9.52 -9.28 -4.17
C GLN A 90 -9.56 -8.43 -2.90
N LEU A 91 -10.60 -7.61 -2.78
CA LEU A 91 -10.91 -6.88 -1.56
C LEU A 91 -12.22 -7.42 -0.98
N THR A 92 -12.13 -7.96 0.23
CA THR A 92 -13.30 -8.43 1.00
C THR A 92 -13.56 -7.44 2.13
N PHE A 93 -14.75 -6.86 2.20
CA PHE A 93 -15.11 -6.01 3.34
C PHE A 93 -15.49 -6.88 4.53
N LEU A 94 -15.03 -6.50 5.71
CA LEU A 94 -15.20 -7.24 6.94
C LEU A 94 -15.90 -6.38 7.99
N ASP A 95 -16.79 -7.00 8.75
CA ASP A 95 -17.33 -6.40 9.97
C ASP A 95 -16.33 -6.49 11.15
N ASN A 96 -16.79 -6.06 12.33
CA ASN A 96 -15.99 -6.08 13.57
C ASN A 96 -15.69 -7.51 14.07
N GLN A 97 -16.38 -8.53 13.54
CA GLN A 97 -16.19 -9.94 13.86
C GLN A 97 -15.40 -10.68 12.77
N SER A 98 -14.77 -9.91 11.87
CA SER A 98 -13.98 -10.42 10.73
C SER A 98 -14.82 -11.25 9.76
N GLN A 99 -16.13 -11.02 9.70
CA GLN A 99 -17.02 -11.71 8.76
C GLN A 99 -17.20 -10.90 7.47
N PRO A 100 -17.19 -11.55 6.29
CA PRO A 100 -17.43 -10.89 5.02
C PRO A 100 -18.79 -10.19 4.94
N ILE A 101 -18.80 -8.94 4.49
CA ILE A 101 -19.99 -8.14 4.20
C ILE A 101 -19.93 -7.56 2.78
N ALA A 102 -21.07 -7.14 2.26
CA ALA A 102 -21.15 -6.58 0.91
C ALA A 102 -20.41 -5.23 0.79
N PRO A 103 -19.75 -4.96 -0.35
CA PRO A 103 -19.26 -3.62 -0.69
C PRO A 103 -20.39 -2.58 -0.64
N ASN A 104 -20.10 -1.37 -0.16
CA ASN A 104 -21.06 -0.27 -0.17
C ASN A 104 -20.67 0.85 -1.16
N SER A 105 -20.77 2.11 -0.77
CA SER A 105 -20.35 3.30 -1.52
C SER A 105 -18.85 3.59 -1.50
N GLN A 106 -18.00 2.74 -0.91
CA GLN A 106 -16.56 3.01 -0.88
C GLN A 106 -15.97 3.09 -2.28
N VAL A 107 -14.99 3.99 -2.44
CA VAL A 107 -14.20 4.10 -3.67
C VAL A 107 -12.77 3.72 -3.36
N ILE A 108 -12.31 2.62 -3.96
CA ILE A 108 -10.97 2.08 -3.73
C ILE A 108 -10.19 2.06 -5.04
N SER A 109 -8.92 2.47 -4.99
CA SER A 109 -7.95 2.33 -6.08
C SER A 109 -6.58 2.01 -5.53
N LEU A 110 -5.71 1.47 -6.36
CA LEU A 110 -4.37 1.07 -5.98
C LEU A 110 -3.34 1.63 -6.97
N ILE A 111 -2.21 2.07 -6.42
CA ILE A 111 -1.04 2.49 -7.18
C ILE A 111 0.10 1.53 -6.82
N SER A 112 0.76 0.97 -7.82
CA SER A 112 1.90 0.06 -7.63
C SER A 112 2.89 0.16 -8.79
N GLY A 113 3.96 -0.63 -8.74
CA GLY A 113 5.02 -0.65 -9.75
C GLY A 113 6.06 0.45 -9.54
N ASP A 114 6.78 0.77 -10.61
CA ASP A 114 7.88 1.72 -10.58
C ASP A 114 7.38 3.16 -10.33
N ARG A 115 8.11 3.92 -9.52
CA ARG A 115 7.72 5.29 -9.17
C ARG A 115 7.73 6.25 -10.37
N SER A 116 8.61 6.04 -11.34
CA SER A 116 8.68 6.82 -12.58
C SER A 116 7.62 6.41 -13.60
N ASN A 117 7.06 5.19 -13.47
CA ASN A 117 5.99 4.67 -14.33
C ASN A 117 4.96 3.86 -13.52
N PRO A 118 4.13 4.53 -12.69
CA PRO A 118 3.22 3.85 -11.79
C PRO A 118 2.08 3.17 -12.54
N THR A 119 1.71 1.98 -12.08
CA THR A 119 0.52 1.27 -12.53
C THR A 119 -0.66 1.65 -11.65
N MET A 120 -1.65 2.30 -12.27
CA MET A 120 -2.94 2.60 -11.65
C MET A 120 -3.89 1.41 -11.85
N ILE A 121 -4.41 0.87 -10.75
CA ILE A 121 -5.32 -0.28 -10.70
C ILE A 121 -6.62 0.17 -10.05
N ALA A 122 -7.72 0.05 -10.81
CA ALA A 122 -9.08 0.24 -10.30
C ALA A 122 -9.69 -1.10 -9.90
N PHE A 123 -10.79 -1.07 -9.17
CA PHE A 123 -11.53 -2.25 -8.75
C PHE A 123 -12.96 -2.22 -9.27
N THR A 124 -13.50 -3.41 -9.55
CA THR A 124 -14.89 -3.61 -9.99
C THR A 124 -15.59 -4.62 -9.09
N PRO A 125 -16.87 -4.40 -8.73
CA PRO A 125 -17.64 -5.38 -7.98
C PRO A 125 -17.76 -6.70 -8.75
N LYS A 126 -17.54 -7.80 -8.05
CA LYS A 126 -17.83 -9.17 -8.51
C LYS A 126 -18.40 -9.93 -7.31
N ASP A 127 -19.66 -10.33 -7.39
CA ASP A 127 -20.38 -10.92 -6.28
C ASP A 127 -20.31 -10.04 -5.02
N ASN A 128 -19.76 -10.56 -3.91
CA ASN A 128 -19.68 -9.85 -2.63
C ASN A 128 -18.27 -9.27 -2.34
N VAL A 129 -17.44 -9.12 -3.38
CA VAL A 129 -16.07 -8.61 -3.27
C VAL A 129 -15.78 -7.55 -4.35
N LEU A 130 -14.67 -6.83 -4.20
CA LEU A 130 -14.12 -6.03 -5.30
C LEU A 130 -12.90 -6.74 -5.88
N VAL A 131 -12.82 -6.83 -7.20
CA VAL A 131 -11.68 -7.45 -7.91
C VAL A 131 -10.96 -6.40 -8.75
N SER A 132 -9.63 -6.47 -8.76
CA SER A 132 -8.83 -5.55 -9.55
C SER A 132 -9.06 -5.70 -11.05
N THR A 133 -9.03 -4.56 -11.75
CA THR A 133 -9.14 -4.49 -13.22
C THR A 133 -7.86 -4.89 -13.94
N LYS A 134 -6.75 -5.01 -13.21
CA LYS A 134 -5.42 -5.40 -13.69
C LYS A 134 -4.73 -6.25 -12.64
N ALA A 135 -3.82 -7.12 -13.07
CA ALA A 135 -2.90 -7.79 -12.17
C ALA A 135 -1.93 -6.78 -11.53
N LEU A 136 -1.46 -7.11 -10.33
CA LEU A 136 -0.35 -6.41 -9.67
C LEU A 136 0.90 -6.44 -10.59
N PRO A 137 1.77 -5.42 -10.65
CA PRO A 137 2.99 -5.45 -11.47
C PRO A 137 3.97 -6.53 -11.01
N GLU A 138 4.72 -7.14 -11.93
CA GLU A 138 5.70 -8.21 -11.62
C GLU A 138 6.70 -7.87 -10.51
N GLY A 139 7.17 -8.89 -9.81
CA GLY A 139 8.13 -8.78 -8.72
C GLY A 139 7.68 -9.50 -7.45
N ASN A 140 8.65 -9.94 -6.65
CA ASN A 140 8.39 -10.63 -5.39
C ASN A 140 8.08 -9.69 -4.22
N SER A 141 8.54 -8.45 -4.29
CA SER A 141 8.21 -7.40 -3.32
C SER A 141 7.93 -6.13 -4.10
N VAL A 142 6.67 -5.70 -4.09
CA VAL A 142 6.21 -4.57 -4.90
C VAL A 142 5.53 -3.52 -4.03
N PRO A 143 5.83 -2.22 -4.22
CA PRO A 143 5.22 -1.17 -3.43
C PRO A 143 3.73 -1.07 -3.77
N VAL A 144 2.90 -0.99 -2.73
CA VAL A 144 1.45 -0.80 -2.81
C VAL A 144 1.08 0.49 -2.09
N VAL A 145 0.32 1.33 -2.77
CA VAL A 145 -0.41 2.45 -2.17
C VAL A 145 -1.90 2.24 -2.44
N LEU A 146 -2.61 1.69 -1.47
CA LEU A 146 -4.05 1.50 -1.51
C LEU A 146 -4.72 2.80 -1.06
N GLN A 147 -5.53 3.38 -1.92
CA GLN A 147 -6.29 4.60 -1.67
C GLN A 147 -7.75 4.24 -1.43
N ILE A 148 -8.25 4.57 -0.24
CA ILE A 148 -9.58 4.20 0.21
C ILE A 148 -10.35 5.47 0.55
N LYS A 149 -11.57 5.58 0.02
CA LYS A 149 -12.57 6.56 0.47
C LYS A 149 -13.79 5.81 0.95
N GLU A 150 -14.30 6.16 2.13
CA GLU A 150 -15.54 5.58 2.67
C GLU A 150 -16.78 5.94 1.83
N SER A 151 -16.72 7.07 1.12
CA SER A 151 -17.73 7.50 0.14
C SER A 151 -17.07 8.34 -0.97
N PRO A 152 -17.73 8.60 -2.11
CA PRO A 152 -17.12 9.33 -3.22
C PRO A 152 -16.58 10.72 -2.86
N THR A 153 -17.17 11.37 -1.85
CA THR A 153 -16.82 12.71 -1.37
C THR A 153 -15.95 12.70 -0.11
N ALA A 154 -15.66 11.54 0.46
CA ALA A 154 -14.80 11.42 1.64
C ALA A 154 -13.33 11.73 1.31
N GLU A 155 -12.59 12.04 2.37
CA GLU A 155 -11.13 12.15 2.31
C GLU A 155 -10.50 10.79 1.94
N ILE A 156 -9.34 10.85 1.28
CA ILE A 156 -8.59 9.65 0.89
C ILE A 156 -7.69 9.20 2.04
N ILE A 157 -7.97 8.02 2.57
CA ILE A 157 -7.07 7.29 3.45
C ILE A 157 -6.09 6.49 2.56
N ARG A 158 -4.80 6.49 2.92
CA ARG A 158 -3.76 5.82 2.15
C ARG A 158 -3.03 4.80 2.99
N GLU A 159 -3.19 3.54 2.62
CA GLU A 159 -2.40 2.45 3.15
C GLU A 159 -1.20 2.18 2.25
N LYS A 160 -0.01 2.20 2.84
CA LYS A 160 1.24 1.97 2.14
C LYS A 160 1.95 0.77 2.74
N PHE A 161 2.35 -0.16 1.89
CA PHE A 161 3.09 -1.36 2.28
C PHE A 161 3.77 -1.95 1.04
N ASN A 162 4.71 -2.86 1.25
CA ASN A 162 5.20 -3.70 0.15
C ASN A 162 4.43 -5.01 0.16
N ALA A 163 3.89 -5.41 -0.99
CA ALA A 163 3.36 -6.75 -1.17
C ALA A 163 4.53 -7.71 -1.40
N ASN A 164 5.11 -8.20 -0.30
CA ASN A 164 6.10 -9.26 -0.30
C ASN A 164 5.40 -10.62 -0.41
N LEU A 165 5.61 -11.29 -1.55
CA LEU A 165 4.97 -12.55 -1.93
C LEU A 165 5.79 -13.77 -1.49
N SER A 166 6.92 -13.57 -0.79
CA SER A 166 7.61 -14.66 -0.12
C SER A 166 6.71 -15.30 0.93
N GLU A 167 6.85 -16.60 1.11
CA GLU A 167 6.23 -17.31 2.24
C GLU A 167 6.92 -16.93 3.54
N CYS A 168 6.13 -16.71 4.60
CA CYS A 168 6.66 -16.48 5.92
C CYS A 168 7.24 -17.79 6.49
N PRO A 169 8.45 -17.79 7.09
CA PRO A 169 9.05 -19.01 7.62
C PRO A 169 8.38 -19.54 8.90
N THR A 170 7.48 -18.77 9.53
CA THR A 170 6.88 -19.09 10.84
C THR A 170 5.36 -19.21 10.84
N CYS A 171 4.68 -18.74 9.78
CA CYS A 171 3.23 -18.88 9.63
C CYS A 171 2.86 -19.22 8.20
N ASP A 172 1.62 -19.66 8.00
CA ASP A 172 1.12 -20.12 6.70
C ASP A 172 0.67 -18.99 5.77
N TYR A 173 1.17 -17.76 5.99
CA TYR A 173 0.86 -16.59 5.17
C TYR A 173 2.09 -16.14 4.39
N GLN A 174 1.85 -15.50 3.25
CA GLN A 174 2.88 -14.69 2.61
C GLN A 174 3.21 -13.46 3.46
N GLU A 175 4.43 -12.95 3.35
CA GLU A 175 4.94 -11.89 4.22
C GLU A 175 4.04 -10.63 4.20
N TYR A 176 3.44 -10.28 3.04
CA TYR A 176 2.52 -9.13 2.99
C TYR A 176 1.28 -9.26 3.90
N ALA A 177 0.89 -10.48 4.25
CA ALA A 177 -0.23 -10.82 5.11
C ALA A 177 0.23 -11.41 6.46
N CYS A 178 1.53 -11.39 6.74
CA CYS A 178 2.12 -12.00 7.93
C CYS A 178 1.57 -11.37 9.23
N VAL A 179 1.36 -12.25 10.21
CA VAL A 179 0.81 -11.92 11.52
C VAL A 179 1.82 -12.06 12.65
N CYS A 180 3.00 -12.61 12.37
CA CYS A 180 3.98 -12.95 13.40
C CYS A 180 4.69 -11.71 14.00
N GLY A 181 4.45 -10.52 13.44
CA GLY A 181 4.96 -9.28 14.00
C GLY A 181 6.48 -9.15 13.92
N HIS A 182 7.12 -9.93 13.05
CA HIS A 182 8.50 -9.67 12.67
C HIS A 182 8.53 -8.37 11.88
N ASP A 183 9.48 -7.50 12.20
CA ASP A 183 9.67 -6.28 11.42
C ASP A 183 10.18 -6.64 10.02
N ASP A 184 9.44 -6.22 8.99
CA ASP A 184 9.81 -6.32 7.56
C ASP A 184 10.90 -5.32 7.15
#